data_AF-A0A9P3YQI5-F1
#
_entry.id   AF-A0A9P3YQI5-F1
#
_cell.length_a   1.000
_cell.length_b   1.000
_cell.length_c   1.000
_cell.angle_alpha   90.00
_cell.angle_beta   90.00
_cell.angle_gamma   90.00
#
_symmetry.space_group_name_H-M   'P 1'
#
loop_
_entity.id
_entity.type
_entity.pdbx_description
1 polymer ?
#
loop_
_entity_poly.entity_id
_entity_poly.type
_entity_poly.pdbx_seq_one_letter_code
_entity_poly.pdbx_strand_id
1 'polypeptide(L)'
;MKEKIQREKKITNGKNTKILTNDDIMKYEIASELGLMDKVGERGWAGLTAKEAGRIGGMLTSRKKRLKKIVEEQNKKDESI
;
A
#
# COMPACT_ATOMS: atom_id res chain seq x y z
N MET A 1 34.90 -5.14 11.29
CA MET A 1 33.70 -5.95 11.57
C MET A 1 32.63 -5.57 10.56
N LYS A 2 32.44 -6.44 9.57
CA LYS A 2 31.30 -6.48 8.64
C LYS A 2 30.04 -6.75 9.51
N GLU A 3 28.83 -6.26 9.26
CA GLU A 3 28.14 -6.03 8.01
C GLU A 3 26.84 -5.26 8.30
N LYS A 4 26.51 -4.29 7.46
CA LYS A 4 25.20 -3.62 7.42
C LYS A 4 24.11 -4.67 7.12
N ILE A 5 23.29 -5.03 8.10
CA ILE A 5 22.06 -5.77 7.85
C ILE A 5 20.95 -4.76 7.53
N GLN A 6 20.99 -4.26 6.28
CA GLN A 6 19.81 -3.71 5.63
C GLN A 6 18.90 -4.89 5.28
N ARG A 7 17.88 -5.15 6.10
CA ARG A 7 16.81 -6.10 5.77
C ARG A 7 15.89 -5.47 4.73
N GLU A 8 16.35 -5.43 3.48
CA GLU A 8 15.47 -5.27 2.33
C GLU A 8 14.62 -6.54 2.22
N LYS A 9 13.36 -6.48 2.67
CA LYS A 9 12.37 -7.54 2.38
C LYS A 9 12.05 -7.48 0.89
N LYS A 10 12.89 -8.11 0.06
CA LYS A 10 12.63 -8.36 -1.36
C LYS A 10 11.55 -9.43 -1.49
N ILE A 11 10.36 -9.04 -1.94
CA ILE A 11 9.31 -9.96 -2.37
C ILE A 11 9.54 -10.21 -3.86
N THR A 12 10.15 -11.34 -4.22
CA THR A 12 10.39 -11.70 -5.63
C THR A 12 9.37 -12.73 -6.09
N ASN A 13 8.31 -12.29 -6.77
CA ASN A 13 7.54 -13.16 -7.66
C ASN A 13 7.87 -12.79 -9.11
N GLY A 14 8.17 -13.82 -9.91
CA GLY A 14 8.90 -13.77 -11.17
C GLY A 14 8.54 -12.66 -12.16
N LYS A 15 9.60 -12.05 -12.71
CA LYS A 15 9.68 -11.46 -14.06
C LYS A 15 8.62 -10.41 -14.40
N ASN A 16 8.61 -9.32 -13.66
CA ASN A 16 8.28 -7.98 -14.15
C ASN A 16 8.69 -6.99 -13.04
N THR A 17 9.74 -6.21 -13.26
CA THR A 17 10.09 -5.08 -12.39
C THR A 17 9.01 -4.00 -12.54
N LYS A 18 7.85 -4.22 -11.92
CA LYS A 18 6.84 -3.18 -11.79
C LYS A 18 7.36 -2.18 -10.76
N ILE A 19 7.48 -0.92 -11.19
CA ILE A 19 7.71 0.21 -10.30
C ILE A 19 6.55 0.19 -9.29
N LEU A 20 6.87 -0.01 -8.02
CA LEU A 20 5.88 -0.05 -6.96
C LEU A 20 5.23 1.34 -6.90
N THR A 21 3.95 1.42 -7.27
CA THR A 21 3.23 2.69 -7.26
C THR A 21 2.84 3.04 -5.82
N ASN A 22 2.54 4.32 -5.56
CA ASN A 22 1.97 4.74 -4.27
C ASN A 22 0.72 3.93 -3.89
N ASP A 23 -0.11 3.57 -4.89
CA ASP A 23 -1.29 2.75 -4.69
C ASP A 23 -0.92 1.32 -4.25
N ASP A 24 0.20 0.76 -4.73
CA ASP A 24 0.67 -0.56 -4.30
C ASP A 24 1.24 -0.54 -2.88
N ILE A 25 2.00 0.49 -2.53
CA ILE A 25 2.48 0.71 -1.15
C ILE A 25 1.29 0.76 -0.19
N MET A 26 0.28 1.59 -0.50
CA MET A 26 -0.92 1.70 0.33
C MET A 26 -1.68 0.38 0.46
N LYS A 27 -1.77 -0.43 -0.60
CA LYS A 27 -2.40 -1.77 -0.49
C LYS A 27 -1.66 -2.67 0.49
N TYR A 28 -0.32 -2.68 0.46
CA TYR A 28 0.48 -3.46 1.40
C TYR A 28 0.36 -2.95 2.84
N GLU A 29 0.33 -1.63 3.04
CA GLU A 29 0.08 -1.03 4.36
C GLU A 29 -1.28 -1.46 4.91
N ILE A 30 -2.33 -1.35 4.11
CA ILE A 30 -3.69 -1.76 4.50
C ILE A 30 -3.75 -3.26 4.78
N ALA A 31 -3.09 -4.09 3.95
CA ALA A 31 -3.00 -5.52 4.20
C ALA A 31 -2.28 -5.82 5.53
N SER A 32 -1.26 -5.04 5.88
CA SER A 32 -0.56 -5.13 7.17
C SER A 32 -1.46 -4.75 8.34
N GLU A 33 -2.23 -3.67 8.21
CA GLU A 33 -3.18 -3.25 9.24
C GLU A 33 -4.31 -4.27 9.45
N LEU A 34 -4.72 -4.97 8.39
CA LEU A 34 -5.71 -6.04 8.45
C LEU A 34 -5.15 -7.40 8.91
N GLY A 35 -3.83 -7.52 9.12
CA GLY A 35 -3.19 -8.79 9.45
C GLY A 35 -3.24 -9.82 8.32
N LEU A 36 -3.33 -9.36 7.06
CA LEU A 36 -3.40 -10.22 5.87
C LEU A 36 -2.04 -10.42 5.19
N MET A 37 -0.97 -9.86 5.75
CA MET A 37 0.38 -9.94 5.16
C MET A 37 0.90 -11.36 5.02
N ASP A 38 0.60 -12.25 5.97
CA ASP A 38 1.01 -13.64 5.89
C ASP A 38 0.37 -14.33 4.68
N LYS A 39 -0.94 -14.12 4.47
CA LYS A 39 -1.68 -14.66 3.32
C LYS A 39 -1.19 -14.09 2.00
N VAL A 40 -0.94 -12.78 1.94
CA VAL A 40 -0.42 -12.13 0.73
C VAL A 40 1.00 -12.60 0.43
N GLY A 41 1.83 -12.83 1.46
CA GLY A 41 3.19 -13.35 1.30
C GLY A 41 3.22 -14.80 0.82
N GLU A 42 2.37 -15.66 1.39
CA GLU A 42 2.35 -17.10 1.07
C GLU A 42 1.60 -17.41 -0.23
N ARG A 43 0.43 -16.81 -0.43
CA ARG A 43 -0.51 -17.15 -1.52
C ARG A 43 -0.69 -16.03 -2.54
N GLY A 44 -0.07 -14.88 -2.32
CA GLY A 44 -0.27 -13.69 -3.16
C GLY A 44 -1.65 -13.07 -2.98
N TRP A 45 -1.91 -12.02 -3.76
CA TRP A 45 -3.19 -11.32 -3.78
C TRP A 45 -4.37 -12.21 -4.21
N ALA A 46 -4.11 -13.23 -5.04
CA ALA A 46 -5.11 -14.22 -5.46
C ALA A 46 -5.55 -15.16 -4.33
N GLY A 47 -4.77 -15.26 -3.25
CA GLY A 47 -5.08 -16.07 -2.08
C GLY A 47 -6.04 -15.43 -1.09
N LEU A 48 -6.45 -14.17 -1.31
CA LEU A 48 -7.40 -13.46 -0.46
C LEU A 48 -8.83 -13.81 -0.84
N THR A 49 -9.71 -13.84 0.16
CA THR A 49 -11.16 -13.94 -0.08
C THR A 49 -11.71 -12.63 -0.66
N ALA A 50 -12.85 -12.70 -1.35
CA ALA A 50 -13.52 -11.50 -1.87
C ALA A 50 -13.81 -10.44 -0.78
N LYS A 51 -14.09 -10.90 0.46
CA LYS A 51 -14.33 -10.02 1.61
C LYS A 51 -13.04 -9.30 2.05
N GLU A 52 -11.91 -9.99 2.06
CA GLU A 52 -10.60 -9.42 2.42
C GLU A 52 -10.11 -8.46 1.34
N ALA A 53 -10.11 -8.89 0.08
CA ALA A 53 -9.74 -8.04 -1.06
C ALA A 53 -10.64 -6.80 -1.16
N GLY A 54 -11.96 -6.97 -0.95
CA GLY A 54 -12.93 -5.88 -0.95
C GLY A 54 -12.69 -4.87 0.18
N ARG A 55 -12.31 -5.31 1.38
CA ARG A 55 -11.93 -4.42 2.49
C ARG A 55 -10.69 -3.59 2.14
N ILE A 56 -9.66 -4.22 1.55
CA ILE A 56 -8.45 -3.52 1.13
C ILE A 56 -8.78 -2.46 0.07
N GLY A 57 -9.53 -2.82 -0.96
CA GLY A 57 -9.96 -1.90 -2.03
C GLY A 57 -10.83 -0.74 -1.53
N GLY A 58 -11.75 -1.03 -0.59
CA GLY A 58 -12.59 0.00 0.04
C GLY A 58 -11.78 1.01 0.86
N MET A 59 -10.81 0.54 1.65
CA MET A 59 -9.92 1.42 2.41
C MET A 59 -8.99 2.23 1.52
N LEU A 60 -8.45 1.63 0.45
CA LEU A 60 -7.62 2.33 -0.52
C LEU A 60 -8.38 3.51 -1.15
N THR A 61 -9.62 3.26 -1.58
CA THR A 61 -10.49 4.29 -2.17
C THR A 61 -10.81 5.40 -1.16
N SER A 62 -11.09 5.02 0.08
CA SER A 62 -11.40 5.96 1.17
C SER A 62 -10.20 6.86 1.50
N ARG A 63 -8.99 6.30 1.59
CA ARG A 63 -7.74 7.05 1.79
C ARG A 63 -7.47 8.00 0.64
N LYS A 64 -7.62 7.55 -0.61
CA LYS A 64 -7.42 8.38 -1.81
C LYS A 64 -8.37 9.57 -1.85
N LYS A 65 -9.64 9.37 -1.47
CA LYS A 65 -10.63 10.45 -1.38
C LYS A 65 -10.28 11.47 -0.30
N ARG A 66 -9.79 11.02 0.86
CA ARG A 66 -9.36 11.90 1.95
C ARG A 66 -8.12 12.71 1.57
N LEU A 67 -7.12 12.08 0.94
CA LEU A 67 -5.90 12.75 0.49
C LEU A 67 -6.22 13.86 -0.52
N LYS A 68 -7.10 13.63 -1.49
CA LYS A 68 -7.54 14.67 -2.43
C LYS A 68 -8.12 15.88 -1.72
N LYS A 69 -9.01 15.67 -0.73
CA LYS A 69 -9.58 16.76 0.05
C LYS A 69 -8.53 17.54 0.83
N ILE A 70 -7.58 16.85 1.46
CA ILE A 70 -6.49 17.49 2.22
C ILE A 70 -5.64 18.35 1.28
N VAL A 71 -5.27 17.83 0.12
CA VAL A 71 -4.48 18.58 -0.89
C VAL A 71 -5.25 19.80 -1.40
N GLU A 72 -6.55 19.67 -1.68
CA GLU A 72 -7.40 20.79 -2.07
C GLU A 72 -7.52 21.87 -0.97
N GLU A 73 -7.59 21.46 0.30
CA GLU A 73 -7.61 22.38 1.44
C GLU A 73 -6.26 23.06 1.69
N GLN A 74 -5.15 22.37 1.41
CA GLN A 74 -3.80 22.94 1.53
C GLN A 74 -3.53 23.99 0.44
N ASN A 75 -3.88 23.68 -0.81
CA ASN A 75 -3.70 24.62 -1.92
C ASN A 75 -4.47 25.94 -1.71
N LYS A 76 -5.65 25.90 -1.10
CA LYS A 76 -6.43 27.11 -0.78
C LYS A 76 -5.78 27.99 0.29
N LYS A 77 -5.02 27.40 1.23
CA LYS A 77 -4.35 28.16 2.29
C LYS A 77 -3.11 28.87 1.76
N ASP A 78 -2.38 28.24 0.85
CA ASP A 78 -1.18 28.84 0.23
C ASP A 78 -1.52 30.00 -0.73
N GLU A 79 -2.72 29.99 -1.35
CA GLU A 79 -3.23 31.13 -2.15
C GLU A 79 -3.77 32.29 -1.29
N SER A 80 -3.91 32.10 0.02
CA SER A 80 -4.49 33.09 0.95
C SER A 80 -3.43 33.82 1.80
N ILE A 81 -2.13 33.58 1.56
CA ILE A 81 -0.99 34.20 2.28
C ILE A 81 -0.29 35.22 1.39
#